data_AF-A0A8D8XB86-F1
#
_entry.id   AF-A0A8D8XB86-F1
#
_cell.length_a   1.000
_cell.length_b   1.000
_cell.length_c   1.000
_cell.angle_alpha   90.00
_cell.angle_beta   90.00
_cell.angle_gamma   90.00
#
_symmetry.space_group_name_H-M   'P 1'
#
loop_
_entity.id
_entity.type
_entity.pdbx_description
1 polymer ?
#
loop_
_entity_poly.entity_id
_entity_poly.type
_entity_poly.pdbx_seq_one_letter_code
_entity_poly.pdbx_strand_id
1 'polypeptide(L)'
;MAKKRKTTRDIEKIREQKKLSMRKLRERRRANPKLHEEVKARVREYRRKKKAEGRIKGIAELSPREQEAQREDWRLCSARWRARNKKSAQFDEFGESNNICDQQQ
;
A
#
# COMPACT_ATOMS: atom_id res chain seq x y z
N MET A 1 -17.79 26.64 -25.25
CA MET A 1 -17.59 25.16 -25.15
C MET A 1 -17.69 24.73 -23.69
N ALA A 2 -18.86 24.24 -23.24
CA ALA A 2 -19.05 23.79 -21.86
C ALA A 2 -18.41 22.39 -21.65
N LYS A 3 -17.55 22.25 -20.63
CA LYS A 3 -16.94 20.95 -20.27
C LYS A 3 -18.01 20.03 -19.68
N LYS A 4 -18.33 18.94 -20.36
CA LYS A 4 -19.23 17.89 -19.84
C LYS A 4 -18.65 17.33 -18.53
N ARG A 5 -19.46 17.26 -17.47
CA ARG A 5 -19.07 16.65 -16.19
C ARG A 5 -18.92 15.14 -16.38
N LYS A 6 -17.83 14.57 -15.86
CA LYS A 6 -17.54 13.13 -15.93
C LYS A 6 -18.53 12.36 -15.06
N THR A 7 -18.97 11.19 -15.53
CA THR A 7 -19.83 10.32 -14.74
C THR A 7 -19.01 9.62 -13.63
N THR A 8 -19.69 9.06 -12.63
CA THR A 8 -19.07 8.25 -11.56
C THR A 8 -18.28 7.08 -12.13
N ARG A 9 -18.85 6.40 -13.13
CA ARG A 9 -18.22 5.29 -13.87
C ARG A 9 -16.93 5.72 -14.58
N ASP A 10 -16.90 6.92 -15.15
CA ASP A 10 -15.69 7.46 -15.79
C ASP A 10 -14.60 7.77 -14.76
N ILE A 11 -14.98 8.27 -13.58
CA ILE A 11 -14.05 8.55 -12.49
C ILE A 11 -13.41 7.26 -11.98
N GLU A 12 -14.19 6.19 -11.83
CA GLU A 12 -13.70 4.87 -11.41
C GLU A 12 -12.72 4.27 -12.43
N LYS A 13 -13.08 4.27 -13.72
CA LYS A 13 -12.17 3.82 -14.79
C LYS A 13 -10.84 4.58 -14.79
N ILE A 14 -10.88 5.90 -14.60
CA ILE A 14 -9.66 6.71 -14.49
C ILE A 14 -8.83 6.31 -13.26
N ARG A 15 -9.46 6.03 -12.12
CA ARG A 15 -8.77 5.57 -10.91
C ARG A 15 -8.10 4.22 -11.13
N GLU A 16 -8.78 3.29 -11.78
CA GLU A 16 -8.24 1.96 -12.11
C GLU A 16 -7.06 2.05 -13.10
N GLN A 17 -7.20 2.83 -14.16
CA GLN A 17 -6.12 3.07 -15.11
C GLN A 17 -4.89 3.68 -14.44
N LYS A 18 -5.09 4.64 -13.52
CA LYS A 18 -4.00 5.20 -12.71
C LYS A 18 -3.37 4.15 -11.79
N LYS A 19 -4.15 3.27 -11.16
CA LYS A 19 -3.62 2.18 -10.34
C LYS A 19 -2.75 1.23 -11.17
N LEU A 20 -3.23 0.83 -12.34
CA LEU A 20 -2.52 -0.08 -13.26
C LEU A 20 -1.24 0.55 -13.82
N SER A 21 -1.29 1.81 -14.25
CA SER A 21 -0.10 2.50 -14.77
C SER A 21 0.97 2.66 -13.69
N MET A 22 0.58 3.02 -12.46
CA MET A 22 1.48 3.10 -11.32
C MET A 22 2.07 1.75 -10.93
N ARG A 23 1.28 0.66 -11.04
CA ARG A 23 1.78 -0.70 -10.82
C ARG A 23 2.87 -1.06 -11.84
N LYS A 24 2.59 -0.88 -13.13
CA LYS A 24 3.57 -1.10 -14.21
C LYS A 24 4.85 -0.27 -14.02
N LEU A 25 4.70 0.99 -13.62
CA LEU A 25 5.85 1.86 -13.33
C LEU A 25 6.71 1.33 -12.17
N ARG A 26 6.08 0.86 -11.10
CA ARG A 26 6.80 0.26 -9.95
C ARG A 26 7.52 -1.03 -10.34
N GLU A 27 6.88 -1.88 -11.13
CA GLU A 27 7.47 -3.13 -11.63
C GLU A 27 8.70 -2.84 -12.50
N ARG A 28 8.59 -1.92 -13.48
CA ARG A 28 9.75 -1.49 -14.29
C ARG A 28 10.90 -0.95 -13.46
N ARG A 29 10.60 -0.14 -12.43
CA ARG A 29 11.61 0.40 -11.51
C ARG A 29 12.28 -0.66 -10.65
N ARG A 30 11.60 -1.76 -10.31
CA ARG A 30 12.20 -2.89 -9.59
C ARG A 30 13.04 -3.77 -10.50
N ALA A 31 12.59 -3.95 -11.74
CA ALA A 31 13.28 -4.77 -12.74
C ALA A 31 14.64 -4.17 -13.15
N ASN A 32 14.84 -2.86 -13.01
CA ASN A 32 16.13 -2.21 -13.25
C ASN A 32 16.80 -1.84 -11.90
N PRO A 33 17.87 -2.54 -11.48
CA PRO A 33 18.52 -2.33 -10.19
C PRO A 33 19.07 -0.90 -10.01
N LYS A 34 19.65 -0.31 -11.06
CA LYS A 34 20.21 1.05 -11.01
C LYS A 34 19.11 2.08 -10.74
N LEU A 35 18.01 1.99 -11.49
CA LEU A 35 16.86 2.87 -11.30
C LEU A 35 16.20 2.65 -9.94
N HIS A 36 16.19 1.42 -9.43
CA HIS A 36 15.67 1.11 -8.10
C HIS A 36 16.46 1.81 -7.01
N GLU A 37 17.79 1.72 -7.05
CA GLU A 37 18.67 2.34 -6.07
C GLU A 37 18.63 3.87 -6.15
N GLU A 38 18.57 4.45 -7.35
CA GLU A 38 18.37 5.90 -7.52
C GLU A 38 17.07 6.40 -6.88
N VAL A 39 15.97 5.65 -7.03
CA VAL A 39 14.69 5.99 -6.40
C VAL A 39 14.80 5.89 -4.88
N LYS A 40 15.46 4.85 -4.35
CA LYS A 40 15.71 4.70 -2.91
C LYS A 40 16.56 5.85 -2.37
N ALA A 41 17.61 6.24 -3.08
CA ALA A 41 18.47 7.37 -2.71
C ALA A 41 17.68 8.68 -2.62
N ARG A 42 16.88 9.00 -3.65
CA ARG A 42 16.01 10.20 -3.64
C ARG A 42 15.02 10.20 -2.47
N VAL A 43 14.43 9.04 -2.15
CA VAL A 43 13.50 8.92 -1.01
C VAL A 43 14.22 9.15 0.32
N ARG A 44 15.44 8.61 0.48
CA ARG A 44 16.27 8.85 1.68
C ARG A 44 16.61 10.32 1.82
N GLU A 45 17.05 10.97 0.74
CA GLU A 45 17.40 12.39 0.74
C GLU A 45 16.19 13.27 1.09
N TYR A 46 15.03 13.00 0.46
CA TYR A 46 13.78 13.67 0.79
C TYR A 46 13.44 13.54 2.28
N ARG A 47 13.52 12.34 2.84
CA ARG A 47 13.27 12.12 4.28
C ARG A 47 14.26 12.88 5.16
N ARG A 48 15.55 12.89 4.80
CA ARG A 48 16.57 13.66 5.53
C ARG A 48 16.25 15.15 5.53
N LYS A 49 15.94 15.72 4.36
CA LYS A 49 15.53 17.13 4.23
C LYS A 49 14.29 17.44 5.06
N LYS A 50 13.25 16.62 4.96
CA LYS A 50 12.00 16.83 5.74
C LYS A 50 12.16 16.63 7.24
N LYS A 51 13.07 15.74 7.66
CA LYS A 51 13.43 15.60 9.08
C LYS A 51 14.18 16.84 9.58
N ALA A 52 15.14 17.34 8.80
CA ALA A 52 15.87 18.57 9.12
C ALA A 52 14.95 19.80 9.19
N GLU A 53 13.94 19.88 8.31
CA GLU A 53 12.89 20.91 8.36
C GLU A 53 11.87 20.72 9.51
N GLY A 54 12.02 19.70 10.36
CA GLY A 54 11.08 19.40 11.45
C GLY A 54 9.69 18.90 11.00
N ARG A 55 9.49 18.64 9.70
CA ARG A 55 8.22 18.17 9.13
C ARG A 55 7.99 16.68 9.31
N ILE A 56 9.06 15.91 9.50
CA ILE A 56 9.01 14.50 9.88
C ILE A 56 9.65 14.36 11.24
N LYS A 57 8.86 14.01 12.25
CA LYS A 57 9.34 13.73 13.60
C LYS A 57 9.47 12.23 13.81
N GLY A 58 10.51 11.83 14.54
CA GLY A 58 10.59 10.49 15.11
C GLY A 58 9.57 10.32 16.25
N ILE A 59 9.19 9.09 16.59
CA ILE A 59 8.24 8.86 17.70
C ILE A 59 8.77 9.41 19.03
N ALA A 60 10.08 9.32 19.27
CA ALA A 60 10.71 9.87 20.47
C ALA A 60 10.66 11.40 20.54
N GLU A 61 10.45 12.07 19.40
CA GLU A 61 10.37 13.53 19.27
C GLU A 61 8.92 14.04 19.40
N LEU A 62 7.95 13.13 19.62
CA LEU A 62 6.53 13.44 19.82
C LEU A 62 6.19 13.57 21.31
N SER A 63 5.13 14.32 21.63
CA SER A 63 4.58 14.36 22.98
C SER A 63 4.02 13.01 23.42
N PRO A 64 3.90 12.71 24.73
CA PRO A 64 3.39 11.42 25.20
C PRO A 64 2.03 11.04 24.61
N ARG A 65 1.13 12.01 24.46
CA ARG A 65 -0.20 11.81 23.87
C ARG A 65 -0.13 11.45 22.38
N GLU A 66 0.72 12.13 21.62
CA GLU A 66 0.94 11.83 20.20
C GLU A 66 1.61 10.46 20.01
N GLN A 67 2.55 10.11 20.90
CA GLN A 67 3.16 8.77 20.90
C GLN A 67 2.12 7.68 21.10
N GLU A 68 1.19 7.88 22.04
CA GLU A 68 0.12 6.93 22.32
C GLU A 68 -0.80 6.75 21.11
N ALA A 69 -1.29 7.86 20.54
CA ALA A 69 -2.12 7.83 19.33
C ALA A 69 -1.41 7.13 18.17
N GLN A 70 -0.12 7.42 17.95
CA GLN A 70 0.68 6.76 16.92
C GLN A 70 0.81 5.25 17.16
N ARG A 71 0.99 4.82 18.42
CA ARG A 71 1.06 3.39 18.78
C ARG A 71 -0.28 2.69 18.63
N GLU A 72 -1.38 3.38 18.92
CA GLU A 72 -2.73 2.85 18.69
C GLU A 72 -2.99 2.63 17.20
N ASP A 73 -2.66 3.61 16.36
CA ASP A 73 -2.74 3.49 14.90
C ASP A 73 -1.93 2.30 14.38
N TRP A 74 -0.72 2.07 14.92
CA TRP A 74 0.09 0.92 14.58
C TRP A 74 -0.56 -0.40 15.00
N ARG A 75 -1.15 -0.47 16.20
CA ARG A 75 -1.89 -1.64 16.67
C ARG A 75 -3.07 -1.94 15.75
N LEU A 76 -3.83 -0.92 15.36
CA LEU A 76 -4.97 -1.05 14.47
C LEU A 76 -4.55 -1.52 13.07
N CYS A 77 -3.50 -0.92 12.50
CA CYS A 77 -2.96 -1.32 11.21
C CYS A 77 -2.46 -2.77 11.22
N SER A 78 -1.77 -3.17 12.29
CA SER A 78 -1.29 -4.54 12.49
C SER A 78 -2.46 -5.52 12.60
N ALA A 79 -3.49 -5.21 13.39
CA ALA A 79 -4.69 -6.02 13.51
C ALA A 79 -5.42 -6.20 12.17
N ARG A 80 -5.59 -5.11 11.40
CA ARG A 80 -6.18 -5.16 10.06
C ARG A 80 -5.39 -6.05 9.10
N TRP A 81 -4.06 -5.96 9.12
CA TRP A 81 -3.20 -6.79 8.29
C TRP A 81 -3.32 -8.27 8.67
N ARG A 82 -3.25 -8.60 9.96
CA ARG A 82 -3.44 -9.97 10.45
C ARG A 82 -4.81 -10.54 10.06
N ALA A 83 -5.87 -9.76 10.25
CA ALA A 83 -7.23 -10.17 9.87
C ALA A 83 -7.36 -10.42 8.37
N ARG A 84 -6.76 -9.57 7.53
CA ARG A 84 -6.74 -9.76 6.08
C ARG A 84 -6.02 -11.05 5.69
N ASN A 85 -4.86 -11.33 6.29
CA ASN A 85 -4.09 -12.53 5.98
C ASN A 85 -4.75 -13.80 6.50
N LYS A 86 -5.43 -13.74 7.65
CA LYS A 86 -6.24 -14.85 8.14
C LYS A 86 -7.37 -15.19 7.16
N LYS A 87 -8.03 -14.17 6.60
CA LYS A 87 -9.09 -14.36 5.59
C LYS A 87 -8.57 -14.92 4.27
N SER A 88 -7.38 -14.51 3.81
CA SER A 88 -6.80 -15.13 2.61
C SER A 88 -6.44 -16.59 2.86
N ALA A 89 -5.83 -16.90 4.01
CA ALA A 89 -5.51 -18.29 4.36
C ALA A 89 -6.74 -19.20 4.44
N GLN A 90 -7.85 -18.72 5.02
CA GLN A 90 -9.11 -19.48 5.04
C GLN A 90 -9.73 -19.70 3.64
N PHE A 91 -9.51 -18.77 2.71
CA PHE A 91 -9.99 -18.94 1.33
C PHE A 91 -9.14 -19.95 0.56
N ASP A 92 -7.82 -19.96 0.80
CA ASP A 92 -6.90 -20.93 0.21
C ASP A 92 -7.21 -22.36 0.70
N GLU A 93 -7.51 -22.53 1.99
CA GLU A 93 -7.91 -23.82 2.60
C GLU A 93 -9.26 -24.35 2.05
N PHE A 94 -10.22 -23.46 1.78
CA PHE A 94 -11.48 -23.84 1.13
C PHE A 94 -11.29 -24.22 -0.36
N GLY A 95 -10.35 -23.55 -1.06
CA GLY A 95 -9.98 -23.88 -2.45
C GLY A 95 -9.28 -25.24 -2.59
N GLU A 96 -8.51 -25.65 -1.59
CA GLU A 96 -7.91 -26.99 -1.54
C GLU A 96 -8.96 -28.07 -1.21
N SER A 97 -9.92 -27.79 -0.33
CA SER A 97 -10.99 -28.75 0.00
C SER A 97 -11.96 -29.05 -1.16
N ASN A 98 -12.14 -28.12 -2.10
CA ASN A 98 -12.97 -28.34 -3.29
C ASN A 98 -12.24 -29.09 -4.41
N ASN A 99 -10.90 -29.09 -4.45
CA ASN A 99 -10.12 -29.87 -5.43
C ASN A 99 -9.94 -31.34 -5.05
N ILE A 100 -10.23 -31.72 -3.79
CA ILE A 100 -10.16 -33.12 -3.33
C ILE A 100 -11.47 -33.86 -3.67
N CYS A 101 -12.59 -33.16 -3.83
CA CYS A 101 -13.90 -33.76 -4.14
C CYS A 101 -14.04 -34.18 -5.63
N ASP A 102 -13.33 -33.50 -6.55
CA ASP A 102 -13.44 -33.74 -8.00
C ASP A 102 -12.49 -34.83 -8.54
N GLN A 103 -11.66 -35.47 -7.70
CA GLN A 103 -10.77 -36.58 -8.11
C GLN A 103 -11.32 -37.98 -7.80
N GLN A 104 -12.60 -38.09 -7.40
CA GLN A 104 -13.27 -39.38 -7.16
C GLN A 104 -14.58 -39.51 -7.95
N GLN A 105 -14.53 -39.33 -9.28
CA GLN A 105 -15.56 -39.79 -10.21
C GLN A 105 -14.94 -40.43 -11.44
#